data_AF-A0A2D4GMX9-F1
#
_entry.id   AF-A0A2D4GMX9-F1
#
_cell.length_a   1.000
_cell.length_b   1.000
_cell.length_c   1.000
_cell.angle_alpha   90.00
_cell.angle_beta   90.00
_cell.angle_gamma   90.00
#
_symmetry.space_group_name_H-M   'P 1'
#
loop_
_entity.id
_entity.type
_entity.pdbx_description
1 polymer ?
#
loop_
_entity_poly.entity_id
_entity_poly.type
_entity_poly.pdbx_seq_one_letter_code
_entity_poly.pdbx_strand_id
1 'polypeptide(L)'
;VYTASTLERGYPKRLSSLGLPPDVQRINAAFNWSKNKKTYIFAGDKFWRYNEVKKKMDPGFPKLIADAWNGVPDNLDAALEVSGSGHSYFFKDWYYLKLEDQSLKIVKVGNVKSDWLGC
;
A
#
# COMPACT_ATOMS: atom_id res chain seq x y z
N VAL A 1 5.17 -4.88 14.77
CA VAL A 1 6.44 -4.46 14.15
C VAL A 1 7.50 -5.41 14.65
N TYR A 2 8.29 -5.98 13.75
CA TYR A 2 9.31 -6.96 14.07
C TYR A 2 10.66 -6.46 13.56
N THR A 3 11.73 -6.80 14.26
CA THR A 3 13.10 -6.71 13.76
C THR A 3 13.62 -8.15 13.63
N ALA A 4 13.87 -8.57 12.38
CA ALA A 4 14.08 -9.97 12.03
C ALA A 4 12.95 -10.85 12.59
N SER A 5 13.24 -11.73 13.57
CA SER A 5 12.27 -12.62 14.22
C SER A 5 11.74 -12.10 15.55
N THR A 6 12.20 -10.95 16.04
CA THR A 6 11.85 -10.42 17.37
C THR A 6 10.73 -9.40 17.27
N LEU A 7 9.65 -9.60 18.05
CA LEU A 7 8.57 -8.62 18.20
C LEU A 7 9.08 -7.41 18.99
N GLU A 8 8.91 -6.22 18.42
CA GLU A 8 9.31 -4.97 19.08
C GLU A 8 8.49 -4.71 20.34
N ARG A 9 9.16 -4.25 21.41
CA ARG A 9 8.51 -3.99 22.70
C ARG A 9 7.37 -2.98 22.54
N GLY A 10 6.21 -3.32 23.12
CA GLY A 10 5.02 -2.46 23.08
C GLY A 10 4.18 -2.58 21.82
N TYR A 11 4.42 -3.58 20.96
CA TYR A 11 3.49 -4.02 19.91
C TYR A 11 2.77 -5.32 20.32
N PRO A 12 1.56 -5.60 19.80
CA PRO A 12 0.79 -4.80 18.84
C PRO A 12 0.21 -3.51 19.46
N LYS A 13 0.04 -2.48 18.62
CA LYS A 13 -0.60 -1.22 18.98
C LYS A 13 -1.86 -1.02 18.15
N ARG A 14 -2.78 -0.20 18.65
CA ARG A 14 -3.96 0.22 17.88
C ARG A 14 -3.55 0.97 16.61
N LEU A 15 -4.34 0.86 15.55
CA LEU A 15 -4.14 1.60 14.30
C LEU A 15 -4.08 3.12 14.52
N SER A 16 -4.82 3.63 15.50
CA SER A 16 -4.78 5.04 15.90
C SER A 16 -3.40 5.51 16.34
N SER A 17 -2.53 4.61 16.83
CA SER A 17 -1.14 4.95 17.17
C SER A 17 -0.28 5.31 15.94
N LEU A 18 -0.70 4.91 14.73
CA LEU A 18 -0.10 5.32 13.46
C LEU A 18 -0.64 6.68 12.97
N GLY A 19 -1.63 7.24 13.66
CA GLY A 19 -2.35 8.46 13.24
C GLY A 19 -3.54 8.17 12.32
N LEU A 20 -4.02 6.92 12.25
CA LEU A 20 -5.28 6.60 11.56
C LEU A 20 -6.50 7.01 12.42
N PRO A 21 -7.60 7.46 11.80
CA PRO A 21 -8.86 7.71 12.49
C PRO A 21 -9.41 6.45 13.20
N PRO A 22 -10.11 6.59 14.35
CA PRO A 22 -10.63 5.44 15.12
C PRO A 22 -11.69 4.59 14.40
N ASP A 23 -12.38 5.14 13.41
CA ASP A 23 -13.36 4.48 12.56
C ASP A 23 -12.70 3.52 11.54
N VAL A 24 -11.41 3.69 11.25
CA VAL A 24 -10.64 2.75 10.42
C VAL A 24 -10.29 1.52 11.25
N GLN A 25 -11.11 0.48 11.12
CA GLN A 25 -10.93 -0.78 11.87
C GLN A 25 -10.06 -1.81 11.14
N ARG A 26 -9.95 -1.72 9.82
CA ARG A 26 -9.21 -2.67 8.98
C ARG A 26 -8.45 -1.96 7.88
N ILE A 27 -7.25 -2.45 7.60
CA ILE A 27 -6.42 -2.07 6.45
C ILE A 27 -6.54 -3.17 5.39
N ASN A 28 -6.63 -2.74 4.14
CA ASN A 28 -6.71 -3.59 2.96
C ASN A 28 -5.32 -3.94 2.43
N ALA A 29 -4.49 -2.92 2.21
CA ALA A 29 -3.14 -3.08 1.67
C ALA A 29 -2.21 -2.03 2.25
N ALA A 30 -0.90 -2.31 2.25
CA ALA A 30 0.12 -1.32 2.55
C ALA A 30 1.41 -1.63 1.81
N PHE A 31 2.11 -0.60 1.35
CA PHE A 31 3.44 -0.74 0.75
C PHE A 31 4.30 0.51 0.98
N ASN A 32 5.62 0.34 1.00
CA ASN A 32 6.55 1.47 0.98
C ASN A 32 6.90 1.82 -0.47
N TRP A 33 6.77 3.08 -0.84
CA TRP A 33 7.05 3.51 -2.20
C TRP A 33 8.45 4.11 -2.32
N SER A 34 9.34 3.41 -3.02
CA SER A 34 10.75 3.75 -3.14
C SER A 34 10.99 5.14 -3.75
N LYS A 35 10.07 5.64 -4.60
CA LYS A 35 10.08 6.97 -5.23
C LYS A 35 10.15 8.13 -4.25
N ASN A 36 9.46 8.04 -3.11
CA ASN A 36 9.39 9.13 -2.12
C ASN A 36 9.60 8.67 -0.67
N LYS A 37 9.93 7.39 -0.46
CA LYS A 37 10.17 6.77 0.85
C LYS A 37 9.00 6.93 1.82
N LYS A 38 7.77 7.05 1.28
CA LYS A 38 6.54 7.09 2.08
C LYS A 38 5.87 5.73 2.06
N THR A 39 5.22 5.40 3.15
CA THR A 39 4.38 4.21 3.24
C THR A 39 2.94 4.59 2.95
N TYR A 40 2.31 3.88 2.03
CA TYR A 40 0.92 4.09 1.66
C TYR A 40 0.09 2.98 2.29
N ILE A 41 -1.00 3.37 2.93
CA ILE A 41 -1.89 2.48 3.67
C ILE A 41 -3.29 2.65 3.07
N PHE A 42 -3.89 1.58 2.59
CA PHE A 42 -5.17 1.57 1.89
C PHE A 42 -6.25 0.92 2.76
N ALA A 43 -7.43 1.51 2.82
CA ALA A 43 -8.61 0.95 3.48
C ALA A 43 -9.88 1.42 2.76
N GLY A 44 -10.70 0.48 2.28
CA GLY A 44 -11.88 0.79 1.48
C GLY A 44 -11.52 1.48 0.18
N ASP A 45 -12.12 2.65 -0.02
CA ASP A 45 -11.93 3.58 -1.15
C ASP A 45 -10.86 4.65 -0.88
N LYS A 46 -10.19 4.58 0.28
CA LYS A 46 -9.29 5.62 0.77
C LYS A 46 -7.87 5.10 0.99
N PHE A 47 -6.93 6.04 0.98
CA PHE A 47 -5.57 5.78 1.39
C PHE A 47 -4.96 6.93 2.20
N TRP A 48 -3.97 6.58 3.00
CA TRP A 48 -3.17 7.48 3.81
C TRP A 48 -1.71 7.37 3.40
N ARG A 49 -0.96 8.45 3.60
CA ARG A 49 0.48 8.49 3.39
C ARG A 49 1.21 8.73 4.71
N TYR A 50 1.95 7.72 5.14
CA TYR A 50 2.74 7.73 6.35
C TYR A 50 4.19 8.11 6.07
N ASN A 51 4.73 8.98 6.90
CA ASN A 51 6.09 9.46 6.83
C ASN A 51 6.96 8.69 7.83
N GLU A 52 7.72 7.72 7.32
CA GLU A 52 8.57 6.85 8.14
C GLU A 52 9.62 7.64 8.96
N VAL A 53 10.18 8.71 8.39
CA VAL A 53 11.20 9.55 9.05
C VAL A 53 10.59 10.33 10.22
N LYS A 54 9.44 10.98 10.00
CA LYS A 54 8.75 11.77 11.03
C LYS A 54 7.86 10.93 11.94
N LYS A 55 7.69 9.64 11.64
CA LYS A 55 6.80 8.69 12.32
C LYS A 55 5.37 9.23 12.50
N LYS A 56 4.80 9.80 11.44
CA LYS A 56 3.43 10.36 11.45
C LYS A 56 2.79 10.37 10.07
N MET A 57 1.46 10.46 10.02
CA MET A 57 0.72 10.72 8.78
C MET A 57 1.06 12.09 8.22
N ASP A 58 1.18 12.18 6.89
CA ASP A 58 1.25 13.47 6.21
C ASP A 58 -0.14 14.16 6.26
N PRO A 59 -0.19 15.51 6.31
CA PRO A 59 -1.44 16.26 6.29
C PRO A 59 -2.15 16.15 4.93
N GLY A 60 -3.47 16.33 4.92
CA GLY A 60 -4.29 16.27 3.71
C GLY A 60 -4.66 14.84 3.26
N PHE A 61 -4.62 13.89 4.20
CA PHE A 61 -5.07 12.50 4.04
C PHE A 61 -6.21 12.20 5.04
N PRO A 62 -7.12 11.25 4.74
CA PRO A 62 -7.12 10.37 3.58
C PRO A 62 -7.42 11.07 2.25
N LYS A 63 -7.06 10.41 1.16
CA LYS A 63 -7.52 10.73 -0.20
C LYS A 63 -8.22 9.52 -0.80
N LEU A 64 -9.09 9.74 -1.78
CA LEU A 64 -9.69 8.66 -2.54
C LEU A 64 -8.65 7.99 -3.43
N ILE A 65 -8.74 6.67 -3.56
CA ILE A 65 -7.85 5.89 -4.42
C ILE A 65 -8.04 6.34 -5.87
N ALA A 66 -9.29 6.45 -6.33
CA ALA A 66 -9.64 6.89 -7.68
C ALA A 66 -9.04 8.26 -8.08
N ASP A 67 -8.89 9.18 -7.13
CA ASP A 67 -8.37 10.53 -7.39
C ASP A 67 -6.85 10.57 -7.62
N ALA A 68 -6.11 9.64 -7.02
CA ALA A 68 -4.63 9.68 -7.00
C ALA A 68 -3.97 8.50 -7.71
N TRP A 69 -4.66 7.37 -7.81
CA TRP A 69 -4.16 6.10 -8.35
C TRP A 69 -5.04 5.68 -9.51
N ASN A 70 -4.90 6.37 -10.64
CA ASN A 70 -5.76 6.17 -11.80
C ASN A 70 -5.74 4.70 -12.27
N GLY A 71 -6.92 4.08 -12.35
CA GLY A 71 -7.10 2.69 -12.74
C GLY A 71 -6.89 1.65 -11.64
N VAL A 72 -6.47 2.05 -10.43
CA VAL A 72 -6.39 1.15 -9.27
C VAL A 72 -7.77 1.04 -8.61
N PRO A 73 -8.31 -0.17 -8.40
CA PRO A 73 -9.61 -0.35 -7.78
C PRO A 73 -9.55 -0.13 -6.26
N ASP A 74 -10.72 0.14 -5.68
CA ASP A 74 -10.91 0.14 -4.23
C ASP A 74 -10.84 -1.27 -3.64
N ASN A 75 -10.80 -1.38 -2.32
CA ASN A 75 -10.82 -2.66 -1.59
C ASN A 75 -9.74 -3.65 -2.07
N LEU A 76 -8.53 -3.14 -2.26
CA LEU A 76 -7.35 -3.94 -2.61
C LEU A 76 -7.12 -5.09 -1.63
N ASP A 77 -6.49 -6.14 -2.10
CA ASP A 77 -6.09 -7.27 -1.25
C ASP A 77 -4.61 -7.17 -0.84
N ALA A 78 -3.77 -6.61 -1.71
CA ALA A 78 -2.38 -6.32 -1.43
C ALA A 78 -1.82 -5.22 -2.35
N ALA A 79 -0.69 -4.65 -1.95
CA ALA A 79 0.11 -3.76 -2.77
C ALA A 79 1.60 -4.04 -2.50
N LEU A 80 2.43 -3.92 -3.52
CA LEU A 80 3.87 -4.19 -3.43
C LEU A 80 4.63 -3.29 -4.39
N GLU A 81 5.72 -2.69 -3.94
CA GLU A 81 6.75 -2.18 -4.85
C GLU A 81 7.89 -3.20 -4.93
N VAL A 82 8.32 -3.54 -6.15
CA VAL A 82 9.49 -4.39 -6.33
C VAL A 82 10.69 -3.48 -6.49
N SER A 83 11.49 -3.40 -5.43
CA SER A 83 12.62 -2.47 -5.34
C SER A 83 13.58 -2.60 -6.52
N GLY A 84 13.85 -1.45 -7.15
CA GLY A 84 14.72 -1.35 -8.32
C GLY A 84 14.07 -1.73 -9.66
N SER A 85 12.83 -2.23 -9.66
CA SER A 85 12.11 -2.52 -10.90
C SER A 85 11.48 -1.28 -11.54
N GLY A 86 11.26 -0.21 -10.78
CA GLY A 86 10.50 0.98 -11.21
C GLY A 86 8.99 0.75 -11.32
N HIS A 87 8.48 -0.35 -10.76
CA HIS A 87 7.08 -0.74 -10.84
C HIS A 87 6.48 -1.07 -9.46
N SER A 88 5.23 -0.62 -9.30
CA SER A 88 4.36 -0.99 -8.21
C SER A 88 3.25 -1.91 -8.69
N TYR A 89 2.83 -2.83 -7.85
CA TYR A 89 1.85 -3.87 -8.17
C TYR A 89 0.70 -3.78 -7.16
N PHE A 90 -0.53 -3.72 -7.69
CA PHE A 90 -1.75 -3.69 -6.90
C PHE A 90 -2.56 -4.94 -7.17
N PHE A 91 -2.94 -5.67 -6.12
CA PHE A 91 -3.57 -6.98 -6.24
C PHE A 91 -5.04 -6.89 -5.85
N LYS A 92 -5.88 -7.51 -6.67
CA LYS A 92 -7.32 -7.61 -6.43
C LYS A 92 -7.85 -8.93 -6.95
N ASP A 93 -8.50 -9.68 -6.08
CA ASP A 93 -9.08 -10.99 -6.35
C ASP A 93 -8.07 -11.94 -7.01
N TRP A 94 -8.25 -12.26 -8.29
CA TRP A 94 -7.38 -13.17 -9.05
C TRP A 94 -6.32 -12.47 -9.90
N TYR A 95 -6.37 -11.14 -10.00
CA TYR A 95 -5.54 -10.35 -10.91
C TYR A 95 -4.67 -9.33 -10.17
N TYR A 96 -3.69 -8.79 -10.90
CA TYR A 96 -2.90 -7.66 -10.44
C TYR A 96 -2.77 -6.61 -11.53
N LEU A 97 -2.55 -5.37 -11.11
CA LEU A 97 -2.20 -4.24 -11.95
C LEU A 97 -0.74 -3.91 -11.73
N LYS A 98 0.03 -3.82 -12.82
CA LYS A 98 1.40 -3.29 -12.81
C LYS A 98 1.33 -1.82 -13.18
N LEU A 99 1.78 -0.96 -12.28
CA LEU A 99 1.89 0.47 -12.44
C LEU A 99 3.36 0.85 -12.63
N GLU A 100 3.63 1.72 -13.61
CA GLU A 100 4.95 2.32 -13.77
C GLU A 100 5.09 3.57 -12.90
N ASP A 101 6.09 3.57 -12.01
CA ASP A 101 6.17 4.54 -10.91
C ASP A 101 6.43 5.97 -11.37
N GLN A 102 7.12 6.15 -12.49
CA GLN A 102 7.43 7.47 -13.04
C GLN A 102 6.18 8.13 -13.62
N SER A 103 5.48 7.41 -14.49
CA SER A 103 4.34 7.89 -15.27
C SER A 103 2.99 7.73 -14.57
N LEU A 104 2.93 6.93 -13.50
CA LEU A 104 1.70 6.52 -12.81
C LEU A 104 0.67 5.86 -13.74
N LYS A 105 1.14 5.21 -14.81
CA LYS A 105 0.28 4.51 -15.75
C LYS A 105 0.22 3.03 -15.42
N ILE A 106 -0.98 2.45 -15.53
CA ILE A 106 -1.14 1.00 -15.55
C ILE A 106 -0.58 0.49 -16.88
N VAL A 107 0.46 -0.32 -16.82
CA VAL A 107 1.16 -0.87 -17.99
C VAL A 107 0.82 -2.34 -18.26
N LYS A 108 0.26 -3.05 -17.27
CA LYS A 108 -0.20 -4.43 -17.44
C LYS A 108 -1.31 -4.78 -16.45
N VAL A 109 -2.28 -5.56 -16.91
CA VAL A 109 -3.17 -6.38 -16.07
C VAL A 109 -2.74 -7.83 -16.24
N GLY A 110 -2.49 -8.54 -15.15
CA GLY A 110 -2.02 -9.93 -15.18
C GLY A 110 -2.74 -10.83 -14.19
N ASN A 111 -2.53 -12.14 -14.32
CA ASN A 111 -3.12 -13.14 -13.44
C ASN A 111 -2.13 -13.50 -12.32
N VAL A 112 -2.59 -13.50 -11.07
CA VAL A 112 -1.72 -13.77 -9.90
C VAL A 112 -1.20 -15.21 -9.91
N LYS A 113 -2.03 -16.19 -10.28
CA LYS A 113 -1.65 -17.60 -10.24
C LYS A 113 -0.52 -17.91 -11.22
N SER A 114 -0.65 -17.49 -12.47
CA SER A 114 0.38 -17.77 -13.49
C SER A 114 1.64 -16.94 -13.28
N ASP A 115 1.50 -15.64 -13.04
CA ASP A 115 2.63 -14.71 -13.13
C ASP A 115 3.43 -14.61 -11.81
N TRP A 116 2.77 -14.86 -10.67
CA TRP A 116 3.40 -14.74 -9.35
C TRP A 116 3.58 -16.07 -8.64
N LEU A 117 2.65 -17.02 -8.82
CA LEU A 117 2.67 -18.30 -8.11
C LEU A 117 3.18 -19.46 -8.97
N GLY A 118 3.43 -19.24 -10.27
CA GLY A 118 3.96 -20.25 -11.19
C GLY A 118 3.04 -21.45 -11.42
N CYS A 119 1.72 -21.24 -11.32
CA CYS A 119 0.70 -22.25 -11.54
C CYS A 119 0.28 -22.34 -13.01
#